data_AF-A0A2V6WWK1-F1
#
_entry.id   AF-A0A2V6WWK1-F1
#
_cell.length_a   1.000
_cell.length_b   1.000
_cell.length_c   1.000
_cell.angle_alpha   90.00
_cell.angle_beta   90.00
_cell.angle_gamma   90.00
#
_symmetry.space_group_name_H-M   'P 1'
#
loop_
_entity.id
_entity.type
_entity.pdbx_description
1 polymer ?
#
loop_
_entity_poly.entity_id
_entity_poly.type
_entity_poly.pdbx_seq_one_letter_code
_entity_poly.pdbx_strand_id
1 'polypeptide(L)'
;MGAMISAVLIASLGDRLPRGLLMLGGVTLYGLSVVAFAIVGLAHVTSWALVQTVIQNYSPSAFRGRTMAIFHMSDVVVIVGSLLAGTLAALWGARWAAAMMGTAGALLTLTIAIAVPYARHIR
;
A
#
# COMPACT_ATOMS: atom_id res chain seq x y z
N MET A 1 -13.69 -14.18 4.89
CA MET A 1 -14.82 -13.51 4.19
C MET A 1 -14.74 -13.62 2.67
N GLY A 2 -13.68 -13.16 1.97
CA GLY A 2 -13.60 -13.25 0.50
C GLY A 2 -13.74 -14.69 -0.04
N ALA A 3 -12.96 -15.63 0.50
CA ALA A 3 -13.07 -17.05 0.14
C ALA A 3 -14.45 -17.64 0.45
N MET A 4 -15.09 -17.24 1.56
CA MET A 4 -16.44 -17.70 1.91
C MET A 4 -17.51 -17.13 0.98
N ILE A 5 -17.43 -15.84 0.62
CA ILE A 5 -18.34 -15.20 -0.33
C ILE A 5 -18.18 -15.82 -1.71
N SER A 6 -16.94 -16.03 -2.18
CA SER A 6 -16.67 -16.74 -3.43
C SER A 6 -17.15 -18.19 -3.39
N ALA A 7 -16.99 -18.91 -2.28
CA ALA A 7 -17.50 -20.27 -2.14
C ALA A 7 -19.03 -20.33 -2.20
N VAL A 8 -19.73 -19.41 -1.52
CA VAL A 8 -21.20 -19.29 -1.58
C VAL A 8 -21.66 -18.93 -2.99
N LEU A 9 -20.99 -17.98 -3.66
CA LEU A 9 -21.27 -17.62 -5.05
C LEU A 9 -21.10 -18.81 -5.99
N ILE A 10 -19.95 -19.50 -5.93
CA ILE A 10 -19.68 -20.69 -6.76
C ILE A 10 -20.68 -21.81 -6.47
N ALA A 11 -21.02 -22.06 -5.20
CA ALA A 11 -22.03 -23.04 -4.82
C ALA A 11 -23.43 -22.66 -5.30
N SER A 12 -23.79 -21.38 -5.26
CA SER A 12 -25.10 -20.87 -5.71
C SER A 12 -25.30 -20.87 -7.23
N LEU A 13 -24.22 -20.78 -8.01
CA LEU A 13 -24.29 -20.88 -9.47
C LEU A 13 -24.35 -22.33 -9.99
N GLY A 14 -24.07 -23.33 -9.13
CA GLY A 14 -24.23 -24.75 -9.44
C GLY A 14 -23.46 -25.23 -10.68
N ASP A 15 -23.98 -26.25 -11.37
CA ASP A 15 -23.34 -26.88 -12.55
C ASP A 15 -23.45 -26.07 -13.85
N ARG A 16 -23.99 -24.85 -13.79
CA ARG A 16 -24.24 -24.02 -14.98
C ARG A 16 -22.97 -23.36 -15.52
N LEU A 17 -21.86 -23.40 -14.79
CA LEU A 17 -20.61 -22.78 -15.21
C LEU A 17 -19.60 -23.83 -15.71
N PRO A 18 -18.88 -23.54 -16.81
CA PRO A 18 -17.79 -24.38 -17.29
C PRO A 18 -16.64 -24.36 -16.27
N ARG A 19 -16.59 -25.39 -15.41
CA ARG A 19 -15.65 -25.51 -14.28
C ARG A 19 -14.18 -25.34 -14.71
N GLY A 20 -13.80 -25.83 -15.89
CA GLY A 20 -12.44 -25.69 -16.43
C GLY A 20 -12.03 -24.24 -16.72
N LEU A 21 -12.93 -23.42 -17.29
CA LEU A 21 -12.67 -22.00 -17.55
C LEU A 21 -12.58 -21.19 -16.26
N LEU A 22 -13.37 -21.54 -15.24
CA LEU A 22 -13.28 -20.90 -13.92
C LEU A 22 -11.97 -21.23 -13.20
N MET A 23 -11.50 -22.48 -13.28
CA MET A 23 -10.22 -22.87 -12.69
C MET A 23 -9.05 -22.17 -13.37
N LEU A 24 -9.04 -22.13 -14.71
CA LEU A 24 -8.02 -21.41 -15.49
C LEU A 24 -8.07 -19.90 -15.24
N GLY A 25 -9.25 -19.28 -15.30
CA GLY A 25 -9.39 -17.84 -15.00
C GLY A 25 -9.00 -17.49 -13.57
N GLY A 26 -9.36 -18.34 -12.60
CA GLY A 26 -9.03 -18.15 -11.19
C GLY A 26 -7.54 -18.20 -10.90
N VAL A 27 -6.82 -19.19 -11.44
CA VAL A 27 -5.36 -19.30 -11.24
C VAL A 27 -4.61 -18.18 -11.96
N THR A 28 -5.06 -17.77 -13.15
CA THR A 28 -4.48 -16.63 -13.87
C THR A 28 -4.67 -15.33 -13.07
N LEU A 29 -5.87 -15.07 -12.56
CA LEU A 29 -6.13 -13.87 -11.76
C LEU A 29 -5.35 -13.87 -10.44
N TYR A 30 -5.21 -15.03 -9.80
CA TYR A 30 -4.37 -15.19 -8.62
C TYR A 30 -2.90 -14.87 -8.94
N GLY A 31 -2.36 -15.42 -10.02
CA GLY A 31 -1.00 -15.12 -10.48
C GLY A 31 -0.78 -13.62 -10.74
N LEU A 32 -1.72 -12.97 -11.44
CA LEU A 32 -1.68 -11.52 -11.68
C LEU A 32 -1.73 -10.72 -10.37
N SER A 33 -2.51 -11.17 -9.38
CA SER A 33 -2.60 -10.52 -8.06
C SER A 33 -1.28 -10.61 -7.30
N VAL A 34 -0.57 -11.74 -7.39
CA VAL A 34 0.76 -11.91 -6.78
C VAL A 34 1.79 -10.99 -7.45
N VAL A 35 1.77 -10.88 -8.79
CA VAL A 35 2.63 -9.95 -9.52
C VAL A 35 2.35 -8.50 -9.11
N ALA A 36 1.09 -8.11 -9.01
CA ALA A 36 0.71 -6.78 -8.53
C ALA A 36 1.24 -6.51 -7.10
N PHE A 37 1.15 -7.51 -6.21
CA PHE A 37 1.68 -7.40 -4.86
C PHE A 37 3.21 -7.22 -4.83
N ALA A 38 3.94 -7.91 -5.72
CA ALA A 38 5.39 -7.72 -5.86
C ALA A 38 5.74 -6.28 -6.31
N ILE A 39 4.97 -5.72 -7.25
CA ILE A 39 5.15 -4.33 -7.70
C ILE A 39 4.91 -3.35 -6.54
N VAL A 40 3.91 -3.60 -5.69
CA VAL A 40 3.65 -2.78 -4.50
C VAL A 40 4.86 -2.78 -3.56
N GLY A 41 5.45 -3.96 -3.30
CA GLY A 41 6.66 -4.08 -2.47
C GLY A 41 7.85 -3.32 -3.05
N LEU A 42 8.10 -3.45 -4.35
CA LEU A 42 9.16 -2.72 -5.05
C LEU A 42 8.95 -1.20 -4.94
N ALA A 43 7.74 -0.72 -5.24
CA ALA A 43 7.40 0.69 -5.16
C ALA A 43 7.57 1.24 -3.73
N HIS A 44 7.21 0.46 -2.71
CA HIS A 44 7.37 0.83 -1.31
C HIS A 44 8.85 1.01 -0.94
N VAL A 45 9.69 0.00 -1.23
CA VAL A 45 11.12 0.05 -0.92
C VAL A 45 11.82 1.18 -1.67
N THR A 46 11.53 1.35 -2.96
CA THR A 46 12.12 2.44 -3.76
C THR A 46 11.71 3.81 -3.23
N SER A 47 10.43 4.01 -2.89
CA SER A 47 9.94 5.27 -2.33
C SER A 47 10.63 5.58 -1.00
N TRP A 48 10.76 4.59 -0.12
CA TRP A 48 11.41 4.77 1.17
C TRP A 48 12.89 5.09 1.02
N ALA A 49 13.60 4.41 0.12
CA ALA A 49 14.99 4.69 -0.19
C ALA A 49 15.20 6.09 -0.79
N LEU A 50 14.34 6.53 -1.72
CA LEU A 50 14.41 7.87 -2.33
C LEU A 50 14.20 8.99 -1.30
N VAL A 51 13.27 8.83 -0.37
CA VAL A 51 13.08 9.81 0.69
C VAL A 51 14.35 9.95 1.53
N GLN A 52 14.98 8.83 1.88
CA GLN A 52 16.24 8.84 2.62
C GLN A 52 17.35 9.56 1.82
N THR A 53 17.51 9.28 0.52
CA THR A 53 18.57 9.91 -0.29
C THR A 53 18.34 11.40 -0.51
N VAL A 54 17.10 11.84 -0.74
CA VAL A 54 16.75 13.27 -0.88
C VAL A 54 17.14 14.01 0.41
N ILE A 55 16.81 13.48 1.59
CA ILE A 55 17.15 14.15 2.85
C ILE A 55 18.68 14.25 3.02
N GLN A 56 19.43 13.21 2.65
CA GLN A 56 20.90 13.21 2.75
C GLN A 56 21.57 14.20 1.78
N ASN A 57 21.07 14.26 0.55
CA ASN A 57 21.63 15.10 -0.51
C ASN A 57 21.36 16.58 -0.28
N TYR A 58 20.16 16.94 0.20
CA TYR A 58 19.77 18.33 0.41
C TYR A 58 20.12 18.86 1.81
N SER A 59 20.52 18.01 2.76
CA SER A 59 20.95 18.48 4.10
C SER A 59 22.44 18.89 4.11
N PRO A 60 22.77 20.11 4.59
CA PRO A 60 24.15 20.56 4.77
C PRO A 60 24.97 19.60 5.63
N SER A 61 26.23 19.36 5.27
CA SER A 61 27.11 18.36 5.92
C SER A 61 27.22 18.52 7.44
N ALA A 62 27.20 19.76 7.95
CA ALA A 62 27.23 20.07 9.37
C ALA A 62 25.96 19.63 10.14
N PHE A 63 24.82 19.47 9.46
CA PHE A 63 23.53 19.23 10.09
C PHE A 63 22.84 17.92 9.68
N ARG A 64 23.43 17.12 8.77
CA ARG A 64 22.88 15.84 8.29
C ARG A 64 22.38 14.94 9.42
N GLY A 65 23.19 14.75 10.46
CA GLY A 65 22.82 13.90 11.61
C GLY A 65 21.59 14.43 12.36
N ARG A 66 21.45 15.75 12.51
CA ARG A 66 20.31 16.38 13.19
C ARG A 66 19.04 16.32 12.34
N THR A 67 19.16 16.61 11.05
CA THR A 67 18.04 16.49 10.09
C THR A 67 17.52 15.05 10.04
N MET A 68 18.43 14.07 9.98
CA MET A 68 18.05 12.66 9.98
C MET A 68 17.45 12.19 11.30
N ALA A 69 17.92 12.69 12.44
CA ALA A 69 17.33 12.35 13.74
C ALA A 69 15.88 12.84 13.83
N ILE A 70 15.61 14.09 13.42
CA ILE A 70 14.24 14.64 13.41
C ILE A 70 13.35 13.86 12.44
N PHE A 71 13.88 13.48 11.26
CA PHE A 71 13.13 12.68 10.30
C PHE A 71 12.74 11.32 10.88
N HIS A 72 13.67 10.57 11.48
CA HIS A 72 13.37 9.27 12.11
C HIS A 72 12.46 9.39 13.33
N MET A 73 12.44 10.53 14.03
CA MET A 73 11.43 10.77 15.08
C MET A 73 10.00 10.78 14.53
N SER A 74 9.81 11.04 13.23
CA SER A 74 8.49 10.95 12.58
C SER A 74 7.98 9.51 12.47
N ASP A 75 8.84 8.48 12.66
CA ASP A 75 8.42 7.08 12.67
C ASP A 75 7.43 6.77 13.81
N VAL A 76 7.39 7.60 14.86
CA VAL A 76 6.33 7.52 15.89
C VAL A 76 4.94 7.66 15.28
N VAL A 77 4.77 8.52 14.27
CA VAL A 77 3.51 8.68 13.54
C VAL A 77 3.17 7.43 12.75
N VAL A 78 4.18 6.74 12.19
CA VAL A 78 4.02 5.46 11.50
C VAL A 78 3.54 4.37 12.47
N ILE A 79 4.06 4.35 13.69
CA ILE A 79 3.61 3.42 14.74
C ILE A 79 2.14 3.67 15.09
N VAL A 80 1.74 4.92 15.28
CA VAL A 80 0.33 5.26 15.54
C VAL A 80 -0.56 4.87 14.35
N GLY A 81 -0.13 5.14 13.12
CA GLY A 81 -0.84 4.75 11.91
C GLY A 81 -1.01 3.23 11.76
N SER A 82 0.04 2.45 12.06
CA SER A 82 -0.02 0.99 12.02
C SER A 82 -0.91 0.39 13.11
N LEU A 83 -0.93 0.99 14.31
CA LEU A 83 -1.88 0.62 15.36
C LEU A 83 -3.32 0.88 14.89
N LEU A 84 -3.60 2.04 14.32
CA LEU A 84 -4.91 2.36 13.74
C LEU A 84 -5.29 1.35 12.66
N ALA A 85 -4.39 1.06 11.72
CA ALA A 85 -4.63 0.06 10.68
C ALA A 85 -4.94 -1.33 11.26
N GLY A 86 -4.24 -1.74 12.33
CA GLY A 86 -4.50 -2.97 13.06
C GLY A 86 -5.87 -3.00 13.74
N THR A 87 -6.26 -1.91 14.41
CA THR A 87 -7.59 -1.80 15.03
C THR A 87 -8.72 -1.81 14.00
N LEU A 88 -8.56 -1.09 12.88
CA LEU A 88 -9.46 -1.13 11.72
C LEU A 88 -9.59 -2.55 11.16
N ALA A 89 -8.47 -3.28 11.06
CA ALA A 89 -8.46 -4.65 10.59
C ALA A 89 -9.15 -5.61 11.57
N ALA A 90 -9.06 -5.38 12.88
CA ALA A 90 -9.74 -6.18 13.89
C ALA A 90 -11.27 -5.95 13.88
N LEU A 91 -11.71 -4.71 13.70
CA LEU A 91 -13.14 -4.34 13.77
C LEU A 91 -13.90 -4.61 12.47
N TRP A 92 -13.31 -4.28 11.31
CA TRP A 92 -13.96 -4.38 10.01
C TRP A 92 -13.31 -5.40 9.06
N GLY A 93 -12.24 -6.05 9.51
CA GLY A 93 -11.50 -7.04 8.72
C GLY A 93 -10.38 -6.43 7.88
N ALA A 94 -9.32 -7.21 7.68
CA ALA A 94 -8.10 -6.79 6.98
C ALA A 94 -8.35 -6.20 5.58
N ARG A 95 -9.34 -6.71 4.84
CA ARG A 95 -9.68 -6.21 3.50
C ARG A 95 -10.15 -4.76 3.52
N TRP A 96 -11.05 -4.41 4.44
CA TRP A 96 -11.60 -3.07 4.52
C TRP A 96 -10.57 -2.10 5.09
N ALA A 97 -9.76 -2.53 6.05
CA ALA A 97 -8.63 -1.75 6.56
C ALA A 97 -7.63 -1.41 5.43
N ALA A 98 -7.22 -2.41 4.65
CA ALA A 98 -6.30 -2.19 3.53
C ALA A 98 -6.90 -1.26 2.45
N ALA A 99 -8.19 -1.43 2.14
CA ALA A 99 -8.87 -0.57 1.17
C ALA A 99 -8.93 0.90 1.65
N MET A 100 -9.32 1.13 2.91
CA MET A 100 -9.39 2.49 3.49
C MET A 100 -8.01 3.15 3.61
N MET A 101 -6.99 2.40 4.03
CA MET A 101 -5.62 2.91 4.13
C MET A 101 -5.04 3.22 2.75
N GLY A 102 -5.29 2.35 1.77
CA GLY A 102 -4.87 2.55 0.38
C GLY A 102 -5.53 3.76 -0.26
N THR A 103 -6.85 3.94 -0.09
CA THR A 103 -7.56 5.10 -0.64
C THR A 103 -7.14 6.40 0.05
N ALA A 104 -7.02 6.40 1.38
CA ALA A 104 -6.52 7.57 2.12
C ALA A 104 -5.11 7.95 1.67
N GLY A 105 -4.20 6.98 1.54
CA GLY A 105 -2.84 7.21 1.04
C GLY A 105 -2.81 7.74 -0.39
N ALA A 106 -3.64 7.20 -1.29
CA ALA A 106 -3.74 7.67 -2.67
C ALA A 106 -4.27 9.13 -2.75
N LEU A 107 -5.30 9.46 -1.96
CA LEU A 107 -5.86 10.81 -1.88
C LEU A 107 -4.84 11.81 -1.34
N LEU A 108 -4.11 11.46 -0.27
CA LEU A 108 -3.06 12.31 0.27
C LEU A 108 -1.94 12.52 -0.76
N THR A 109 -1.52 11.46 -1.45
CA THR A 109 -0.50 11.56 -2.52
C THR A 109 -0.96 12.48 -3.64
N LEU A 110 -2.21 12.34 -4.09
CA LEU A 110 -2.80 13.22 -5.10
C LEU A 110 -2.86 14.68 -4.61
N THR A 111 -3.24 14.88 -3.35
CA THR A 111 -3.29 16.20 -2.73
C THR A 111 -1.91 16.86 -2.70
N ILE A 112 -0.87 16.13 -2.29
CA ILE A 112 0.52 16.62 -2.29
C ILE A 112 0.97 16.95 -3.72
N ALA A 113 0.66 16.07 -4.68
CA ALA A 113 1.04 16.27 -6.08
C ALA A 113 0.44 17.54 -6.69
N ILE A 114 -0.75 17.97 -6.23
CA ILE A 114 -1.42 19.19 -6.68
C ILE A 114 -0.97 20.41 -5.86
N ALA A 115 -0.95 20.30 -4.53
CA ALA A 115 -0.71 21.42 -3.62
C ALA A 115 0.77 21.83 -3.52
N VAL A 116 1.71 20.90 -3.77
CA VAL A 116 3.16 21.16 -3.66
C VAL A 116 3.85 20.94 -5.00
N PRO A 117 3.68 21.86 -5.98
CA PRO A 117 4.24 21.70 -7.32
C PRO A 117 5.78 21.72 -7.33
N TYR A 118 6.42 22.38 -6.36
CA TYR A 118 7.88 22.40 -6.23
C TYR A 118 8.48 21.01 -5.98
N ALA A 119 7.73 20.09 -5.37
CA ALA A 119 8.17 18.71 -5.15
C ALA A 119 8.49 17.98 -6.47
N ARG A 120 7.92 18.42 -7.60
CA ARG A 120 8.16 17.84 -8.94
C ARG A 120 9.55 18.16 -9.50
N HIS A 121 10.25 19.11 -8.90
CA HIS A 121 11.55 19.58 -9.38
C HIS A 121 12.73 19.11 -8.51
N ILE A 122 12.47 18.33 -7.46
CA ILE A 122 13.51 17.71 -6.64
C ILE A 122 14.21 16.66 -7.50
N ARG A 123 15.51 16.87 -7.74
CA ARG A 123 16.40 15.96 -8.48
C ARG A 123 17.28 15.16 -7.53
#